data_AF-H9CNX7-F1
#
_entry.id   AF-H9CNX7-F1
#
_cell.length_a   1.000
_cell.length_b   1.000
_cell.length_c   1.000
_cell.angle_alpha   90.00
_cell.angle_beta   90.00
_cell.angle_gamma   90.00
#
_symmetry.space_group_name_H-M   'P 1'
#
loop_
_entity.id
_entity.type
_entity.pdbx_description
1 polymer ?
#
loop_
_entity_poly.entity_id
_entity_poly.type
_entity_poly.pdbx_seq_one_letter_code
_entity_poly.pdbx_strand_id
1 'polypeptide(L)'
;MLNIIKSKLKNTYKKKSLNSSNVTIRNKDFVPAVRDWKNSIYVYNKNALSLIPVASRLVMKLIKGYFNSYNWKLEKKLRKEKLRRRLRKFSTNRIFISDGEFKHTNDKVNITLYVYNRQRLNYLLKLKKRYTRLFKRVKFVKKLQLIRNIGLNILNKQQEKSKILTNVLPNYSSKVYSIQNSYYKRFIKKSFSRLKYYMYYKQLLYINKAKFENSYLQGLINLIRKIYKKNVEFNIINLKYFYFNSDIFTQPLVLKLRKKRKLLRYLKALVRKAKIKKIKLNERSKYFFDLDNLFTVNNLDTTNNLLNNLMEQNKTSSEYLKKIVLNDIKYKRVSGVRIEAAGRLTRRYTASRSQHKVRYSGNLVNAYSSIKGYPSSVIRGNYKPNLQYTKLNSKSRIGSFGVKGWVSGT
;
A
#
# COMPACT_ATOMS: atom_id res chain seq x y z
N MET A 1 38.41 -37.07 -35.13
CA MET A 1 38.07 -36.48 -33.81
C MET A 1 39.28 -35.94 -33.03
N LEU A 2 40.43 -36.64 -32.98
CA LEU A 2 41.64 -36.20 -32.26
C LEU A 2 42.14 -34.79 -32.64
N ASN A 3 42.06 -34.40 -33.92
CA ASN A 3 42.49 -33.07 -34.37
C ASN A 3 41.59 -31.92 -33.85
N ILE A 4 40.30 -32.17 -33.66
CA ILE A 4 39.34 -31.19 -33.10
C ILE A 4 39.59 -31.01 -31.59
N ILE A 5 40.03 -32.06 -30.90
CA ILE A 5 40.40 -31.99 -29.48
C ILE A 5 41.72 -31.24 -29.32
N LYS A 6 42.74 -31.55 -30.14
CA LYS A 6 44.02 -30.84 -30.14
C LYS A 6 43.88 -29.35 -30.46
N SER A 7 42.97 -28.97 -31.37
CA SER A 7 42.72 -27.55 -31.67
C SER A 7 42.03 -26.81 -30.53
N LYS A 8 41.13 -27.44 -29.78
CA LYS A 8 40.52 -26.85 -28.57
C LYS A 8 41.50 -26.70 -27.40
N LEU A 9 42.49 -27.59 -27.28
CA LEU A 9 43.51 -27.55 -26.22
C LEU A 9 44.55 -26.43 -26.39
N LYS A 10 44.68 -25.85 -27.60
CA LYS A 10 45.60 -24.73 -27.87
C LYS A 10 45.17 -23.37 -27.27
N ASN A 11 44.00 -23.27 -26.63
CA ASN A 11 43.54 -22.01 -26.05
C ASN A 11 44.27 -21.71 -24.72
N THR A 12 45.08 -20.65 -24.69
CA THR A 12 45.81 -20.21 -23.50
C THR A 12 44.94 -19.33 -22.60
N TYR A 13 44.72 -19.75 -21.35
CA TYR A 13 44.09 -18.92 -20.33
C TYR A 13 45.12 -18.04 -19.62
N LYS A 14 44.79 -16.76 -19.40
CA LYS A 14 45.63 -15.84 -18.63
C LYS A 14 45.64 -16.27 -17.15
N LYS A 15 46.83 -16.54 -16.59
CA LYS A 15 47.00 -16.82 -15.16
C LYS A 15 46.61 -15.58 -14.33
N LYS A 16 45.82 -15.77 -13.27
CA LYS A 16 45.43 -14.70 -12.36
C LYS A 16 46.62 -14.34 -11.47
N SER A 17 47.15 -13.12 -11.58
CA SER A 17 48.18 -12.62 -10.68
C SER A 17 47.57 -12.13 -9.36
N LEU A 18 48.23 -12.44 -8.24
CA LEU A 18 47.88 -11.94 -6.91
C LEU A 18 48.59 -10.60 -6.69
N ASN A 19 48.12 -9.55 -7.35
CA ASN A 19 48.62 -8.20 -7.08
C ASN A 19 48.10 -7.72 -5.72
N SER A 20 48.88 -6.93 -4.99
CA SER A 20 48.41 -6.24 -3.77
C SER A 20 47.16 -5.42 -4.09
N SER A 21 46.11 -5.61 -3.30
CA SER A 21 44.83 -4.95 -3.56
C SER A 21 44.93 -3.47 -3.23
N ASN A 22 44.67 -2.61 -4.21
CA ASN A 22 44.43 -1.20 -3.96
C ASN A 22 43.30 -1.05 -2.93
N VAL A 23 43.53 -0.20 -1.94
CA VAL A 23 42.61 -0.03 -0.81
C VAL A 23 41.36 0.70 -1.29
N THR A 24 40.24 -0.02 -1.37
CA THR A 24 38.94 0.58 -1.67
C THR A 24 38.35 1.19 -0.41
N ILE A 25 38.42 2.52 -0.28
CA ILE A 25 37.95 3.25 0.92
C ILE A 25 36.43 3.10 1.12
N ARG A 26 35.64 3.08 0.03
CA ARG A 26 34.19 2.85 0.11
C ARG A 26 33.56 2.44 -1.21
N ASN A 27 32.68 1.45 -1.14
CA ASN A 27 31.82 1.08 -2.26
C ASN A 27 30.67 2.08 -2.43
N LYS A 28 30.31 2.35 -3.67
CA LYS A 28 29.12 3.13 -3.99
C LYS A 28 27.89 2.38 -3.54
N ASP A 29 26.92 3.14 -3.04
CA ASP A 29 25.62 2.61 -2.72
C ASP A 29 24.84 2.20 -3.96
N PHE A 30 24.36 0.96 -3.96
CA PHE A 30 23.52 0.43 -5.01
C PHE A 30 22.04 0.59 -4.65
N VAL A 31 21.27 1.06 -5.63
CA VAL A 31 19.81 1.07 -5.56
C VAL A 31 19.29 -0.21 -6.23
N PRO A 32 18.17 -0.80 -5.76
CA PRO A 32 17.58 -1.94 -6.44
C PRO A 32 17.32 -1.65 -7.93
N ALA A 33 17.74 -2.56 -8.82
CA ALA A 33 17.61 -2.41 -10.29
C ALA A 33 16.18 -2.12 -10.78
N VAL A 34 15.17 -2.58 -10.03
CA VAL A 34 13.75 -2.32 -10.33
C VAL A 34 13.37 -0.84 -10.20
N ARG A 35 14.15 -0.04 -9.43
CA ARG A 35 13.95 1.40 -9.40
C ARG A 35 14.44 2.08 -10.67
N ASP A 36 15.46 1.53 -11.34
CA ASP A 36 15.87 1.99 -12.66
C ASP A 36 14.78 1.69 -13.67
N TRP A 37 14.30 0.46 -13.78
CA TRP A 37 13.29 0.11 -14.78
C TRP A 37 12.10 -0.57 -14.12
N LYS A 38 10.88 -0.07 -14.41
CA LYS A 38 9.65 -0.68 -13.91
C LYS A 38 9.53 -2.15 -14.29
N ASN A 39 10.05 -2.51 -15.47
CA ASN A 39 10.20 -3.89 -15.90
C ASN A 39 11.69 -4.22 -15.85
N SER A 40 12.09 -5.01 -14.86
CA SER A 40 13.42 -5.63 -14.81
C SER A 40 13.35 -6.91 -15.65
N ILE A 41 13.83 -6.82 -16.89
CA ILE A 41 13.83 -7.92 -17.85
C ILE A 41 15.04 -7.83 -18.77
N TYR A 42 15.58 -8.99 -19.12
CA TYR A 42 16.50 -9.18 -20.23
C TYR A 42 16.03 -10.41 -21.02
N VAL A 43 15.99 -10.31 -22.35
CA VAL A 43 15.60 -11.41 -23.25
C VAL A 43 16.51 -11.35 -24.47
N TYR A 44 17.01 -12.51 -24.91
CA TYR A 44 17.79 -12.64 -26.14
C TYR A 44 16.98 -12.25 -27.37
N ASN A 45 15.74 -12.75 -27.48
CA ASN A 45 14.80 -12.35 -28.52
C ASN A 45 14.20 -10.96 -28.22
N LYS A 46 14.68 -9.94 -28.94
CA LYS A 46 14.25 -8.54 -28.78
C LYS A 46 12.81 -8.29 -29.21
N ASN A 47 12.21 -9.13 -30.07
CA ASN A 47 10.84 -8.91 -30.55
C ASN A 47 9.82 -8.91 -29.40
N ALA A 48 10.01 -9.80 -28.42
CA ALA A 48 9.15 -9.89 -27.25
C ALA A 48 9.24 -8.65 -26.34
N LEU A 49 10.38 -7.96 -26.31
CA LEU A 49 10.63 -6.81 -25.43
C LEU A 49 9.74 -5.61 -25.78
N SER A 50 9.46 -5.41 -27.07
CA SER A 50 8.66 -4.29 -27.60
C SER A 50 7.22 -4.27 -27.06
N LEU A 51 6.63 -5.44 -26.78
CA LEU A 51 5.25 -5.61 -26.34
C LEU A 51 5.06 -5.39 -24.82
N ILE A 52 6.13 -5.49 -24.04
CA ILE A 52 6.09 -5.47 -22.56
C ILE A 52 5.56 -4.15 -21.99
N PRO A 53 5.92 -2.96 -22.52
CA PRO A 53 5.34 -1.70 -22.06
C PRO A 53 3.81 -1.63 -22.22
N VAL A 54 3.28 -2.20 -23.31
CA VAL A 54 1.84 -2.24 -23.56
C VAL A 54 1.16 -3.24 -22.63
N ALA A 55 1.73 -4.45 -22.51
CA ALA A 55 1.25 -5.50 -21.62
C ALA A 55 1.21 -5.03 -20.15
N SER A 56 2.31 -4.45 -19.65
CA SER A 56 2.39 -3.92 -18.27
C SER A 56 1.36 -2.82 -18.01
N ARG A 57 1.09 -1.95 -18.98
CA ARG A 57 0.02 -0.94 -18.88
C ARG A 57 -1.38 -1.57 -18.80
N LEU A 58 -1.66 -2.63 -19.56
CA LEU A 58 -2.93 -3.36 -19.50
C LEU A 58 -3.10 -4.10 -18.17
N VAL A 59 -2.07 -4.83 -17.75
CA VAL A 59 -2.02 -5.53 -16.46
C VAL A 59 -2.25 -4.54 -15.32
N MET A 60 -1.64 -3.36 -15.38
CA MET A 60 -1.86 -2.33 -14.37
C MET A 60 -3.30 -1.79 -14.35
N LYS A 61 -3.98 -1.69 -15.51
CA LYS A 61 -5.41 -1.36 -15.55
C LYS A 61 -6.26 -2.46 -14.90
N LEU A 62 -5.97 -3.73 -15.15
CA LEU A 62 -6.66 -4.88 -14.52
C LEU A 62 -6.49 -4.87 -13.01
N ILE A 63 -5.25 -4.75 -12.51
CA ILE A 63 -4.95 -4.65 -11.08
C ILE A 63 -5.68 -3.46 -10.44
N LYS A 64 -5.61 -2.27 -11.06
CA LYS A 64 -6.34 -1.08 -10.59
C LYS A 64 -7.86 -1.35 -10.60
N GLY A 65 -8.41 -2.07 -11.56
CA GLY A 65 -9.82 -2.48 -11.61
C GLY A 65 -10.20 -3.41 -10.45
N TYR A 66 -9.43 -4.49 -10.26
CA TYR A 66 -9.65 -5.49 -9.21
C TYR A 66 -9.72 -4.87 -7.82
N PHE A 67 -8.73 -4.07 -7.43
CA PHE A 67 -8.73 -3.48 -6.09
C PHE A 67 -9.76 -2.36 -5.90
N ASN A 68 -10.15 -1.67 -6.98
CA ASN A 68 -11.24 -0.68 -6.96
C ASN A 68 -12.64 -1.32 -6.93
N SER A 69 -12.76 -2.63 -7.12
CA SER A 69 -14.03 -3.36 -6.99
C SER A 69 -14.67 -3.09 -5.61
N TYR A 70 -15.99 -3.03 -5.53
CA TYR A 70 -16.69 -2.82 -4.27
C TYR A 70 -18.03 -3.55 -4.27
N ASN A 71 -18.46 -4.02 -3.10
CA ASN A 71 -19.76 -4.66 -2.95
C ASN A 71 -20.87 -3.60 -2.85
N TRP A 72 -21.53 -3.31 -3.97
CA TRP A 72 -22.62 -2.34 -4.05
C TRP A 72 -23.79 -2.69 -3.12
N LYS A 73 -24.16 -3.98 -3.04
CA LYS A 73 -25.34 -4.46 -2.32
C LYS A 73 -25.18 -4.19 -0.82
N LEU A 74 -24.01 -4.46 -0.26
CA LEU A 74 -23.70 -4.19 1.15
C LEU A 74 -23.54 -2.68 1.44
N GLU A 75 -22.80 -1.95 0.60
CA GLU A 75 -22.59 -0.51 0.84
C GLU A 75 -23.87 0.31 0.75
N LYS A 76 -24.85 -0.11 -0.08
CA LYS A 76 -26.16 0.54 -0.17
C LYS A 76 -26.91 0.46 1.16
N LYS A 77 -26.85 -0.70 1.84
CA LYS A 77 -27.54 -0.93 3.13
C LYS A 77 -26.98 -0.08 4.27
N LEU A 78 -25.73 0.37 4.18
CA LEU A 78 -25.07 1.18 5.21
C LEU A 78 -25.36 2.69 5.11
N ARG A 79 -25.95 3.17 4.01
CA ARG A 79 -26.18 4.59 3.75
C ARG A 79 -27.65 4.92 3.87
N LYS A 80 -27.95 6.09 4.46
CA LYS A 80 -29.29 6.67 4.45
C LYS A 80 -29.70 7.05 3.01
N GLU A 81 -28.80 7.70 2.28
CA GLU A 81 -29.07 8.20 0.92
C GLU A 81 -28.39 7.40 -0.21
N LYS A 82 -29.08 7.31 -1.35
CA LYS A 82 -28.55 6.70 -2.58
C LYS A 82 -27.54 7.64 -3.25
N LEU A 83 -26.24 7.36 -3.09
CA LEU A 83 -25.19 8.05 -3.85
C LEU A 83 -25.14 7.61 -5.32
N ARG A 84 -25.17 8.58 -6.24
CA ARG A 84 -24.98 8.38 -7.70
C ARG A 84 -23.68 7.62 -8.00
N ARG A 85 -23.68 6.75 -9.02
CA ARG A 85 -22.52 5.93 -9.43
C ARG A 85 -21.26 6.77 -9.67
N ARG A 86 -21.39 7.92 -10.33
CA ARG A 86 -20.28 8.87 -10.60
C ARG A 86 -19.57 9.34 -9.32
N LEU A 87 -20.31 9.70 -8.28
CA LEU A 87 -19.75 10.19 -7.02
C LEU A 87 -19.01 9.08 -6.26
N ARG A 88 -19.44 7.82 -6.41
CA ARG A 88 -18.74 6.65 -5.84
C ARG A 88 -17.37 6.46 -6.49
N LYS A 89 -17.28 6.58 -7.82
CA LYS A 89 -16.02 6.52 -8.57
C LYS A 89 -15.01 7.61 -8.14
N PHE A 90 -15.48 8.75 -7.63
CA PHE A 90 -14.63 9.85 -7.14
C PHE A 90 -14.36 9.80 -5.63
N SER A 91 -14.81 8.74 -4.95
CA SER A 91 -14.56 8.56 -3.53
C SER A 91 -13.09 8.35 -3.25
N THR A 92 -12.57 9.04 -2.24
CA THR A 92 -11.23 8.79 -1.70
C THR A 92 -11.21 7.58 -0.77
N ASN A 93 -12.37 7.03 -0.39
CA ASN A 93 -12.47 5.83 0.45
C ASN A 93 -12.32 4.57 -0.40
N ARG A 94 -11.09 4.26 -0.79
CA ARG A 94 -10.71 3.09 -1.59
C ARG A 94 -9.30 2.63 -1.24
N ILE A 95 -8.87 1.53 -1.84
CA ILE A 95 -7.49 1.06 -1.79
C ILE A 95 -6.70 1.87 -2.84
N PHE A 96 -5.62 2.53 -2.41
CA PHE A 96 -4.70 3.23 -3.32
C PHE A 96 -3.50 2.33 -3.60
N ILE A 97 -3.04 2.29 -4.84
CA ILE A 97 -1.98 1.37 -5.30
C ILE A 97 -0.97 2.19 -6.09
N SER A 98 0.32 1.91 -5.93
CA SER A 98 1.37 2.50 -6.75
C SER A 98 1.29 2.00 -8.20
N ASP A 99 2.15 2.51 -9.07
CA ASP A 99 2.49 1.74 -10.26
C ASP A 99 3.20 0.41 -9.86
N GLY A 100 3.05 -0.59 -10.73
CA GLY A 100 3.60 -1.92 -10.52
C GLY A 100 5.06 -2.01 -10.94
N GLU A 101 5.81 -2.76 -10.17
CA GLU A 101 7.20 -3.13 -10.42
C GLU A 101 7.24 -4.60 -10.84
N PHE A 102 7.70 -4.88 -12.05
CA PHE A 102 7.68 -6.20 -12.67
C PHE A 102 9.11 -6.73 -12.76
N LYS A 103 9.38 -7.87 -12.13
CA LYS A 103 10.60 -8.64 -12.32
C LYS A 103 10.27 -9.85 -13.19
N HIS A 104 10.90 -9.97 -14.34
CA HIS A 104 10.67 -11.06 -15.26
C HIS A 104 11.81 -12.08 -15.17
N THR A 105 11.46 -13.35 -15.07
CA THR A 105 12.33 -14.49 -15.36
C THR A 105 11.81 -15.19 -16.62
N ASN A 106 12.45 -16.29 -17.04
CA ASN A 106 11.95 -17.10 -18.14
C ASN A 106 10.56 -17.69 -17.79
N ASP A 107 10.41 -18.22 -16.57
CA ASP A 107 9.21 -18.96 -16.18
C ASP A 107 8.12 -18.10 -15.54
N LYS A 108 8.50 -17.04 -14.82
CA LYS A 108 7.58 -16.25 -14.00
C LYS A 108 7.78 -14.74 -14.07
N VAL A 109 6.75 -14.03 -13.60
CA VAL A 109 6.71 -12.58 -13.46
C VAL A 109 6.32 -12.25 -12.02
N ASN A 110 7.25 -11.64 -11.30
CA ASN A 110 7.03 -11.21 -9.92
C ASN A 110 6.60 -9.74 -9.93
N ILE A 111 5.34 -9.50 -9.54
CA ILE A 111 4.73 -8.17 -9.56
C ILE A 111 4.73 -7.61 -8.14
N THR A 112 5.57 -6.61 -7.89
CA THR A 112 5.60 -5.87 -6.63
C THR A 112 4.65 -4.68 -6.69
N LEU A 113 3.78 -4.55 -5.69
CA LEU A 113 2.77 -3.50 -5.58
C LEU A 113 2.78 -2.88 -4.20
N TYR A 114 2.96 -1.57 -4.12
CA TYR A 114 2.71 -0.84 -2.88
C TYR A 114 1.24 -0.48 -2.77
N VAL A 115 0.67 -0.66 -1.57
CA VAL A 115 -0.76 -0.46 -1.33
C VAL A 115 -1.00 0.36 -0.08
N TYR A 116 -1.90 1.33 -0.14
CA TYR A 116 -2.42 2.04 1.03
C TYR A 116 -3.93 1.79 1.18
N ASN A 117 -4.29 0.95 2.15
CA ASN A 117 -5.65 0.53 2.38
C ASN A 117 -6.46 1.51 3.25
N ARG A 118 -6.84 2.65 2.65
CA ARG A 118 -7.66 3.65 3.33
C ARG A 118 -9.07 3.15 3.64
N GLN A 119 -9.60 2.27 2.80
CA GLN A 119 -10.94 1.70 2.95
C GLN A 119 -11.09 0.94 4.27
N ARG A 120 -10.15 0.03 4.57
CA ARG A 120 -10.07 -0.69 5.85
C ARG A 120 -10.02 0.26 7.04
N LEU A 121 -9.13 1.25 6.99
CA LEU A 121 -8.98 2.23 8.07
C LEU A 121 -10.29 2.96 8.35
N ASN A 122 -11.03 3.36 7.32
CA ASN A 122 -12.31 4.05 7.50
C ASN A 122 -13.38 3.13 8.10
N TYR A 123 -13.46 1.88 7.66
CA TYR A 123 -14.41 0.91 8.23
C TYR A 123 -14.09 0.63 9.71
N LEU A 124 -12.82 0.43 10.06
CA LEU A 124 -12.38 0.27 11.46
C LEU A 124 -12.71 1.50 12.31
N LEU A 125 -12.46 2.71 11.80
CA LEU A 125 -12.79 3.95 12.50
C LEU A 125 -14.30 4.08 12.75
N LYS A 126 -15.14 3.71 11.77
CA LYS A 126 -16.60 3.73 11.92
C LYS A 126 -17.09 2.70 12.94
N LEU A 127 -16.54 1.49 12.90
CA LEU A 127 -16.84 0.45 13.88
C LEU A 127 -16.46 0.89 15.30
N LYS A 128 -15.24 1.43 15.47
CA LYS A 128 -14.75 1.90 16.77
C LYS A 128 -15.62 3.00 17.36
N LYS A 129 -15.99 4.00 16.53
CA LYS A 129 -16.81 5.13 16.97
C LYS A 129 -18.25 4.74 17.30
N ARG A 130 -18.86 3.85 16.53
CA ARG A 130 -20.30 3.53 16.65
C ARG A 130 -20.61 2.39 17.60
N TYR A 131 -19.71 1.43 17.78
CA TYR A 131 -20.01 0.21 18.53
C TYR A 131 -19.06 0.06 19.71
N THR A 132 -17.76 -0.10 19.47
CA THR A 132 -16.84 -0.50 20.56
C THR A 132 -16.71 0.57 21.66
N ARG A 133 -16.77 1.86 21.32
CA ARG A 133 -16.75 2.93 22.34
C ARG A 133 -18.01 2.98 23.21
N LEU A 134 -19.17 2.61 22.67
CA LEU A 134 -20.42 2.58 23.43
C LEU A 134 -20.41 1.42 24.42
N PHE A 135 -20.00 0.23 23.97
CA PHE A 135 -19.95 -0.98 24.80
C PHE A 135 -18.90 -0.95 25.92
N LYS A 136 -17.92 -0.04 25.88
CA LYS A 136 -16.97 0.16 26.99
C LYS A 136 -17.56 0.91 28.19
N ARG A 137 -18.72 1.56 28.04
CA ARG A 137 -19.33 2.35 29.12
C ARG A 137 -20.18 1.45 30.00
N VAL A 138 -19.82 1.30 31.28
CA VAL A 138 -20.54 0.47 32.26
C VAL A 138 -22.04 0.83 32.32
N LYS A 139 -22.37 2.13 32.39
CA LYS A 139 -23.77 2.62 32.38
C LYS A 139 -24.57 2.13 31.16
N PHE A 140 -23.93 2.04 29.99
CA PHE A 140 -24.58 1.57 28.77
C PHE A 140 -24.83 0.07 28.82
N VAL A 141 -23.88 -0.72 29.34
CA VAL A 141 -24.03 -2.18 29.50
C VAL A 141 -25.14 -2.51 30.51
N LYS A 142 -25.16 -1.84 31.67
CA LYS A 142 -26.24 -2.00 32.66
C LYS A 142 -27.61 -1.68 32.06
N LYS A 143 -27.72 -0.56 31.31
CA LYS A 143 -28.97 -0.22 30.60
C LYS A 143 -29.38 -1.28 29.57
N LEU A 144 -28.44 -1.89 28.85
CA LEU A 144 -28.73 -2.98 27.92
C LEU A 144 -29.22 -4.24 28.63
N GLN A 145 -28.65 -4.58 29.80
CA GLN A 145 -29.10 -5.71 30.61
C GLN A 145 -30.54 -5.49 31.11
N LEU A 146 -30.87 -4.28 31.58
CA LEU A 146 -32.24 -3.94 31.98
C LEU A 146 -33.23 -4.07 30.81
N ILE A 147 -32.89 -3.50 29.65
CA ILE A 147 -33.72 -3.63 28.43
C ILE A 147 -33.89 -5.10 28.04
N ARG A 148 -32.84 -5.92 28.20
CA ARG A 148 -32.90 -7.37 27.93
C ARG A 148 -33.89 -8.06 28.87
N ASN A 149 -33.78 -7.81 30.17
CA ASN A 149 -34.62 -8.46 31.17
C ASN A 149 -36.09 -8.08 30.98
N ILE A 150 -36.40 -6.79 30.77
CA ILE A 150 -37.75 -6.32 30.44
C ILE A 150 -38.27 -6.98 29.16
N GLY A 151 -37.42 -7.06 28.12
CA GLY A 151 -37.79 -7.69 26.86
C GLY A 151 -38.10 -9.18 26.99
N LEU A 152 -37.32 -9.93 27.80
CA LEU A 152 -37.56 -11.34 28.08
C LEU A 152 -38.87 -11.53 28.86
N ASN A 153 -39.16 -10.69 29.85
CA ASN A 153 -40.41 -10.76 30.60
C ASN A 153 -41.64 -10.54 29.70
N ILE A 154 -41.57 -9.57 28.78
CA ILE A 154 -42.66 -9.32 27.81
C ILE A 154 -42.86 -10.54 26.90
N LEU A 155 -41.79 -11.18 26.45
CA LEU A 155 -41.86 -12.37 25.60
C LEU A 155 -42.47 -13.57 26.33
N ASN A 156 -42.09 -13.80 27.59
CA ASN A 156 -42.64 -14.89 28.41
C ASN A 156 -44.15 -14.70 28.62
N LYS A 157 -44.59 -13.50 29.02
CA LYS A 157 -46.02 -13.18 29.19
C LYS A 157 -46.81 -13.39 27.90
N GLN A 158 -46.23 -13.04 26.75
CA GLN A 158 -46.89 -13.29 25.47
C GLN A 158 -47.01 -14.79 25.16
N GLN A 159 -45.97 -15.57 25.47
CA GLN A 159 -45.95 -17.01 25.23
C GLN A 159 -47.02 -17.72 26.08
N GLU A 160 -47.15 -17.35 27.35
CA GLU A 160 -48.22 -17.84 28.23
C GLU A 160 -49.61 -17.52 27.67
N LYS A 161 -49.86 -16.25 27.32
CA LYS A 161 -51.13 -15.83 26.71
C LYS A 161 -51.43 -16.58 25.41
N SER A 162 -50.41 -16.86 24.59
CA SER A 162 -50.59 -17.64 23.37
C SER A 162 -51.00 -19.09 23.65
N LYS A 163 -50.42 -19.73 24.66
CA LYS A 163 -50.80 -21.09 25.08
C LYS A 163 -52.25 -21.14 25.58
N ILE A 164 -52.66 -20.15 26.38
CA ILE A 164 -54.05 -20.04 26.85
C ILE A 164 -54.99 -19.89 25.65
N LEU A 165 -54.67 -19.00 24.71
CA LEU A 165 -55.50 -18.76 23.53
C LEU A 165 -55.62 -19.98 22.62
N THR A 166 -54.53 -20.75 22.43
CA THR A 166 -54.57 -21.99 21.65
C THR A 166 -55.39 -23.09 22.31
N ASN A 167 -55.42 -23.14 23.65
CA ASN A 167 -56.25 -24.09 24.39
C ASN A 167 -57.74 -23.72 24.30
N VAL A 168 -58.08 -22.42 24.33
CA VAL A 168 -59.48 -21.95 24.23
C VAL A 168 -60.01 -22.05 22.78
N LEU A 169 -59.16 -21.85 21.77
CA LEU A 169 -59.56 -21.84 20.36
C LEU A 169 -58.69 -22.78 19.49
N PRO A 170 -58.83 -24.12 19.63
CA PRO A 170 -57.95 -25.09 18.97
C PRO A 170 -58.03 -25.01 17.43
N ASN A 171 -59.22 -24.77 16.88
CA ASN A 171 -59.45 -24.63 15.44
C ASN A 171 -58.72 -23.43 14.81
N TYR A 172 -58.33 -22.44 15.61
CA TYR A 172 -57.62 -21.23 15.16
C TYR A 172 -56.11 -21.24 15.50
N SER A 173 -55.59 -22.33 16.05
CA SER A 173 -54.20 -22.47 16.51
C SER A 173 -53.17 -22.05 15.43
N SER A 174 -53.36 -22.47 14.19
CA SER A 174 -52.48 -22.12 13.05
C SER A 174 -52.41 -20.60 12.80
N LYS A 175 -53.54 -19.90 12.94
CA LYS A 175 -53.65 -18.45 12.75
C LYS A 175 -52.99 -17.69 13.90
N VAL A 176 -53.14 -18.19 15.13
CA VAL A 176 -52.47 -17.68 16.34
C VAL A 176 -50.95 -17.79 16.20
N TYR A 177 -50.44 -18.96 15.81
CA TYR A 177 -49.00 -19.16 15.58
C TYR A 177 -48.44 -18.26 14.47
N SER A 178 -49.20 -18.04 13.39
CA SER A 178 -48.81 -17.12 12.31
C SER A 178 -48.63 -15.68 12.81
N ILE A 179 -49.59 -15.17 13.60
CA ILE A 179 -49.53 -13.83 14.20
C ILE A 179 -48.34 -13.72 15.16
N GLN A 180 -48.14 -14.73 16.01
CA GLN A 180 -47.02 -14.81 16.95
C GLN A 180 -45.67 -14.79 16.22
N ASN A 181 -45.52 -15.58 15.16
CA ASN A 181 -44.32 -15.59 14.32
C ASN A 181 -44.06 -14.23 13.65
N SER A 182 -45.11 -13.55 13.18
CA SER A 182 -45.01 -12.20 12.63
C SER A 182 -44.52 -11.20 13.68
N TYR A 183 -45.04 -11.29 14.90
CA TYR A 183 -44.59 -10.47 16.03
C TYR A 183 -43.12 -10.74 16.37
N TYR A 184 -42.71 -11.99 16.56
CA TYR A 184 -41.33 -12.35 16.86
C TYR A 184 -40.37 -11.89 15.76
N LYS A 185 -40.74 -12.04 14.48
CA LYS A 185 -39.97 -11.52 13.35
C LYS A 185 -39.79 -10.00 13.42
N ARG A 186 -40.84 -9.25 13.79
CA ARG A 186 -40.77 -7.78 13.97
C ARG A 186 -39.87 -7.42 15.17
N PHE A 187 -40.02 -8.12 16.29
CA PHE A 187 -39.22 -7.92 17.49
C PHE A 187 -37.73 -8.15 17.19
N ILE A 188 -37.36 -9.32 16.66
CA ILE A 188 -35.99 -9.67 16.25
C ILE A 188 -35.44 -8.61 15.29
N LYS A 189 -36.20 -8.21 14.27
CA LYS A 189 -35.76 -7.20 13.29
C LYS A 189 -35.48 -5.83 13.92
N LYS A 190 -36.31 -5.38 14.88
CA LYS A 190 -36.10 -4.12 15.62
C LYS A 190 -34.89 -4.24 16.55
N SER A 191 -34.80 -5.33 17.33
CA SER A 191 -33.73 -5.60 18.29
C SER A 191 -32.36 -5.68 17.63
N PHE A 192 -32.23 -6.41 16.52
CA PHE A 192 -30.96 -6.59 15.81
C PHE A 192 -30.66 -5.51 14.76
N SER A 193 -31.49 -4.47 14.64
CA SER A 193 -31.28 -3.41 13.65
C SER A 193 -29.88 -2.78 13.72
N ARG A 194 -29.38 -2.51 14.94
CA ARG A 194 -28.03 -1.96 15.16
C ARG A 194 -26.92 -2.99 14.92
N LEU A 195 -27.14 -4.25 15.32
CA LEU A 195 -26.20 -5.36 15.12
C LEU A 195 -26.02 -5.68 13.63
N LYS A 196 -27.09 -5.56 12.84
CA LYS A 196 -27.08 -5.73 11.38
C LYS A 196 -26.08 -4.79 10.70
N TYR A 197 -26.03 -3.52 11.11
CA TYR A 197 -25.05 -2.56 10.60
C TYR A 197 -23.62 -2.93 11.01
N TYR A 198 -23.41 -3.40 12.24
CA TYR A 198 -22.11 -3.91 12.69
C TYR A 198 -21.66 -5.09 11.80
N MET A 199 -22.55 -6.06 11.56
CA MET A 199 -22.28 -7.22 10.69
C MET A 199 -21.96 -6.80 9.27
N TYR A 200 -22.65 -5.80 8.70
CA TYR A 200 -22.30 -5.27 7.38
C TYR A 200 -20.90 -4.65 7.31
N TYR A 201 -20.48 -3.91 8.35
CA TYR A 201 -19.10 -3.42 8.40
C TYR A 201 -18.08 -4.55 8.58
N LYS A 202 -18.40 -5.60 9.36
CA LYS A 202 -17.56 -6.78 9.53
C LYS A 202 -17.40 -7.55 8.22
N GLN A 203 -18.49 -7.76 7.48
CA GLN A 203 -18.48 -8.35 6.13
C GLN A 203 -17.65 -7.53 5.15
N LEU A 204 -17.79 -6.20 5.13
CA LEU A 204 -16.97 -5.33 4.27
C LEU A 204 -15.48 -5.37 4.63
N LEU A 205 -15.14 -5.54 5.90
CA LEU A 205 -13.75 -5.75 6.33
C LEU A 205 -13.21 -7.09 5.87
N TYR A 206 -14.01 -8.16 5.98
CA TYR A 206 -13.64 -9.49 5.48
C TYR A 206 -13.41 -9.45 3.95
N ILE A 207 -14.34 -8.89 3.17
CA ILE A 207 -14.18 -8.71 1.72
C ILE A 207 -12.92 -7.89 1.40
N ASN A 208 -12.62 -6.87 2.19
CA ASN A 208 -11.43 -6.07 1.98
C ASN A 208 -10.13 -6.83 2.32
N LYS A 209 -10.13 -7.71 3.33
CA LYS A 209 -9.02 -8.60 3.67
C LYS A 209 -8.82 -9.66 2.59
N ALA A 210 -9.90 -10.32 2.19
CA ALA A 210 -9.96 -11.33 1.14
C ALA A 210 -9.28 -10.89 -0.16
N LYS A 211 -9.37 -9.61 -0.54
CA LYS A 211 -8.69 -9.08 -1.74
C LYS A 211 -7.18 -9.31 -1.80
N PHE A 212 -6.54 -9.49 -0.65
CA PHE A 212 -5.10 -9.70 -0.53
C PHE A 212 -4.73 -11.18 -0.31
N GLU A 213 -5.73 -12.05 -0.12
CA GLU A 213 -5.53 -13.48 0.06
C GLU A 213 -5.31 -14.14 -1.31
N ASN A 214 -4.45 -15.15 -1.35
CA ASN A 214 -4.00 -15.76 -2.61
C ASN A 214 -5.17 -16.42 -3.38
N SER A 215 -6.13 -16.99 -2.64
CA SER A 215 -7.35 -17.59 -3.19
C SER A 215 -8.16 -16.63 -4.06
N TYR A 216 -8.41 -15.41 -3.57
CA TYR A 216 -9.16 -14.40 -4.31
C TYR A 216 -8.33 -13.73 -5.42
N LEU A 217 -7.00 -13.71 -5.28
CA LEU A 217 -6.09 -13.21 -6.32
C LEU A 217 -6.01 -14.16 -7.51
N GLN A 218 -6.34 -15.45 -7.36
CA GLN A 218 -6.22 -16.45 -8.41
C GLN A 218 -6.92 -16.05 -9.72
N GLY A 219 -8.12 -15.46 -9.62
CA GLY A 219 -8.84 -14.96 -10.81
C GLY A 219 -8.07 -13.86 -11.55
N LEU A 220 -7.41 -12.95 -10.82
CA LEU A 220 -6.56 -11.91 -11.40
C LEU A 220 -5.26 -12.50 -11.97
N ILE A 221 -4.65 -13.45 -11.26
CA ILE A 221 -3.44 -14.17 -11.68
C ILE A 221 -3.70 -14.86 -13.03
N ASN A 222 -4.82 -15.56 -13.18
CA ASN A 222 -5.18 -16.25 -14.42
C ASN A 222 -5.32 -15.28 -15.61
N LEU A 223 -5.91 -14.10 -15.40
CA LEU A 223 -6.02 -13.07 -16.44
C LEU A 223 -4.64 -12.52 -16.85
N ILE A 224 -3.74 -12.31 -15.88
CA ILE A 224 -2.40 -11.79 -16.15
C ILE A 224 -1.51 -12.87 -16.79
N ARG A 225 -1.66 -14.13 -16.38
CA ARG A 225 -0.97 -15.29 -16.98
C ARG A 225 -1.24 -15.37 -18.48
N LYS A 226 -2.48 -15.13 -18.91
CA LYS A 226 -2.84 -15.08 -20.34
C LYS A 226 -2.11 -13.97 -21.12
N ILE A 227 -1.79 -12.84 -20.46
CA ILE A 227 -1.10 -11.70 -21.10
C ILE A 227 0.40 -11.96 -21.24
N TYR A 228 1.06 -12.43 -20.18
CA TYR A 228 2.51 -12.65 -20.19
C TYR A 228 2.94 -14.05 -20.64
N LYS A 229 2.02 -15.01 -20.73
CA LYS A 229 2.30 -16.43 -20.97
C LYS A 229 3.32 -17.03 -19.99
N LYS A 230 3.31 -16.54 -18.75
CA LYS A 230 4.24 -16.90 -17.67
C LYS A 230 3.49 -17.00 -16.35
N ASN A 231 4.05 -17.73 -15.39
CA ASN A 231 3.53 -17.76 -14.04
C ASN A 231 3.62 -16.38 -13.38
N VAL A 232 2.67 -16.05 -12.49
CA VAL A 232 2.58 -14.71 -11.90
C VAL A 232 2.53 -14.83 -10.39
N GLU A 233 3.47 -14.15 -9.73
CA GLU A 233 3.54 -14.05 -8.28
C GLU A 233 3.34 -12.59 -7.85
N PHE A 234 2.49 -12.36 -6.86
CA PHE A 234 2.25 -11.02 -6.32
C PHE A 234 3.03 -10.80 -5.03
N ASN A 235 3.81 -9.72 -4.99
CA ASN A 235 4.40 -9.18 -3.76
C ASN A 235 3.68 -7.89 -3.38
N ILE A 236 2.66 -7.98 -2.52
CA ILE A 236 1.84 -6.82 -2.12
C ILE A 236 2.35 -6.25 -0.79
N ILE A 237 2.90 -5.03 -0.86
CA ILE A 237 3.48 -4.33 0.30
C ILE A 237 2.48 -3.30 0.84
N ASN A 238 1.99 -3.50 2.05
CA ASN A 238 1.05 -2.57 2.69
C ASN A 238 1.79 -1.39 3.37
N LEU A 239 1.54 -0.18 2.88
CA LEU A 239 2.08 1.05 3.44
C LEU A 239 1.27 1.52 4.64
N LYS A 240 1.98 1.88 5.73
CA LYS A 240 1.37 2.52 6.92
C LYS A 240 0.84 3.91 6.60
N TYR A 241 1.58 4.68 5.81
CA TYR A 241 1.21 6.03 5.42
C TYR A 241 1.26 6.23 3.91
N PHE A 242 0.30 6.99 3.39
CA PHE A 242 0.13 7.22 1.96
C PHE A 242 1.20 8.14 1.33
N TYR A 243 1.97 8.87 2.15
CA TYR A 243 3.04 9.75 1.69
C TYR A 243 4.41 9.06 1.54
N PHE A 244 4.49 7.74 1.78
CA PHE A 244 5.71 6.96 1.54
C PHE A 244 5.94 6.60 0.07
N ASN A 245 4.92 6.75 -0.77
CA ASN A 245 5.00 6.49 -2.20
C ASN A 245 4.33 7.63 -2.95
N SER A 246 5.02 8.18 -3.95
CA SER A 246 4.55 9.36 -4.67
C SER A 246 3.27 9.13 -5.50
N ASP A 247 3.03 7.92 -6.04
CA ASP A 247 1.82 7.59 -6.81
C ASP A 247 0.60 7.60 -5.90
N ILE A 248 0.72 6.88 -4.78
CA ILE A 248 -0.34 6.79 -3.77
C ILE A 248 -0.60 8.17 -3.15
N PHE A 249 0.43 8.98 -3.02
CA PHE A 249 0.35 10.31 -2.46
C PHE A 249 -0.45 11.29 -3.33
N THR A 250 -0.27 11.23 -4.65
CA THR A 250 -0.92 12.13 -5.62
C THR A 250 -2.35 11.72 -5.98
N GLN A 251 -2.67 10.43 -5.98
CA GLN A 251 -4.01 9.92 -6.35
C GLN A 251 -5.19 10.55 -5.59
N PRO A 252 -5.15 10.74 -4.25
CA PRO A 252 -6.21 11.43 -3.52
C PRO A 252 -6.49 12.85 -4.01
N LEU A 253 -5.47 13.57 -4.47
CA LEU A 253 -5.62 14.92 -5.01
C LEU A 253 -6.40 14.88 -6.32
N VAL A 254 -6.02 13.98 -7.24
CA VAL A 254 -6.69 13.79 -8.53
C VAL A 254 -8.19 13.54 -8.34
N LEU A 255 -8.57 12.61 -7.46
CA LEU A 255 -9.99 12.32 -7.18
C LEU A 255 -10.76 13.52 -6.61
N LYS A 256 -10.12 14.28 -5.71
CA LYS A 256 -10.72 15.47 -5.12
C LYS A 256 -10.93 16.57 -6.15
N LEU A 257 -9.95 16.81 -7.03
CA LEU A 257 -10.03 17.81 -8.10
C LEU A 257 -11.10 17.46 -9.14
N ARG A 258 -11.29 16.16 -9.44
CA ARG A 258 -12.41 15.69 -10.28
C ARG A 258 -13.78 16.00 -9.67
N LYS A 259 -13.89 15.97 -8.33
CA LYS A 259 -15.15 16.23 -7.61
C LYS A 259 -15.40 17.72 -7.40
N LYS A 260 -14.40 18.47 -6.90
CA LYS A 260 -14.48 19.91 -6.64
C LYS A 260 -13.13 20.56 -6.97
N ARG A 261 -13.14 21.71 -7.65
CA ARG A 261 -11.91 22.36 -8.14
C ARG A 261 -11.33 23.37 -7.14
N LYS A 262 -11.20 22.96 -5.87
CA LYS A 262 -10.61 23.78 -4.81
C LYS A 262 -9.12 23.45 -4.65
N LEU A 263 -8.32 23.82 -5.65
CA LEU A 263 -6.92 23.40 -5.82
C LEU A 263 -6.03 23.72 -4.61
N LEU A 264 -5.90 25.01 -4.27
CA LEU A 264 -5.00 25.46 -3.20
C LEU A 264 -5.32 24.80 -1.85
N ARG A 265 -6.60 24.73 -1.50
CA ARG A 265 -7.07 24.09 -0.26
C ARG A 265 -6.70 22.62 -0.20
N TYR A 266 -6.83 21.89 -1.32
CA TYR A 266 -6.50 20.48 -1.35
C TYR A 266 -5.00 20.22 -1.37
N LEU A 267 -4.20 21.06 -2.02
CA LEU A 267 -2.74 21.00 -1.92
C LEU A 267 -2.26 21.21 -0.49
N LYS A 268 -2.66 22.33 0.16
CA LYS A 268 -2.30 22.63 1.56
C LYS A 268 -2.69 21.48 2.51
N ALA A 269 -3.90 20.95 2.37
CA ALA A 269 -4.39 19.87 3.22
C ALA A 269 -3.67 18.53 3.01
N LEU A 270 -3.07 18.31 1.85
CA LEU A 270 -2.38 17.07 1.51
C LEU A 270 -0.92 17.13 2.01
N VAL A 271 -0.23 18.25 1.75
CA VAL A 271 1.14 18.48 2.26
C VAL A 271 1.17 18.46 3.79
N ARG A 272 0.21 19.10 4.47
CA ARG A 272 0.11 19.08 5.95
C ARG A 272 -0.03 17.67 6.56
N LYS A 273 -0.43 16.67 5.76
CA LYS A 273 -0.56 15.28 6.24
C LYS A 273 0.74 14.49 6.16
N ALA A 274 1.72 14.95 5.39
CA ALA A 274 3.04 14.37 5.39
C ALA A 274 3.74 14.77 6.70
N LYS A 275 4.07 13.79 7.53
CA LYS A 275 4.84 14.04 8.75
C LYS A 275 6.32 13.94 8.39
N ILE A 276 7.00 15.07 8.40
CA ILE A 276 8.43 15.17 8.11
C ILE A 276 9.13 15.49 9.44
N LYS A 277 10.11 14.67 9.81
CA LYS A 277 10.95 14.93 10.99
C LYS A 277 12.10 15.84 10.54
N LYS A 278 12.33 16.94 11.26
CA LYS A 278 13.55 17.74 11.08
C LYS A 278 14.72 16.88 11.55
N ILE A 279 15.64 16.57 10.66
CA ILE A 279 16.88 15.85 10.96
C ILE A 279 17.99 16.88 10.82
N LYS A 280 18.74 17.13 11.90
CA LYS A 280 20.02 17.86 11.79
C LYS A 280 20.99 16.91 11.09
N LEU A 281 21.45 17.31 9.91
CA LEU A 281 22.47 16.58 9.19
C LEU A 281 23.76 17.38 9.40
N ASN A 282 24.67 16.86 10.21
CA ASN A 282 25.98 17.47 10.35
C ASN A 282 26.71 17.32 9.02
N GLU A 283 27.33 18.39 8.58
CA GLU A 283 28.28 18.37 7.46
C GLU A 283 29.42 17.42 7.82
N ARG A 284 30.00 16.80 6.80
CA ARG A 284 31.18 15.95 7.02
C ARG A 284 32.31 16.85 7.50
N SER A 285 33.04 16.43 8.54
CA SER A 285 34.30 17.09 8.90
C SER A 285 35.21 17.07 7.67
N LYS A 286 35.83 18.20 7.34
CA LYS A 286 36.78 18.32 6.21
C LYS A 286 37.93 17.29 6.32
N TYR A 287 38.21 16.77 7.52
CA TYR A 287 39.36 15.93 7.87
C TYR A 287 39.10 14.40 7.86
N PHE A 288 38.11 13.87 7.14
CA PHE A 288 37.85 12.40 7.13
C PHE A 288 38.88 11.58 6.30
N PHE A 289 40.09 12.07 6.12
CA PHE A 289 41.19 11.34 5.46
C PHE A 289 42.13 10.68 6.49
N ASP A 290 41.69 10.44 7.72
CA ASP A 290 42.41 9.57 8.66
C ASP A 290 42.28 8.11 8.19
N LEU A 291 43.15 7.76 7.25
CA LEU A 291 43.42 6.41 6.74
C LEU A 291 44.02 5.49 7.82
N ASP A 292 44.54 6.07 8.90
CA ASP A 292 45.39 5.38 9.87
C ASP A 292 44.63 4.40 10.78
N ASN A 293 43.33 4.56 10.96
CA ASN A 293 42.54 3.70 11.85
C ASN A 293 42.02 2.40 11.19
N LEU A 294 42.31 2.17 9.91
CA LEU A 294 41.92 0.94 9.20
C LEU A 294 43.07 -0.07 9.07
N PHE A 295 44.32 0.39 9.22
CA PHE A 295 45.52 -0.45 9.11
C PHE A 295 46.11 -0.89 10.45
N THR A 296 45.63 -0.36 11.57
CA THR A 296 45.91 -0.90 12.91
C THR A 296 45.04 -2.13 13.21
N VAL A 297 44.98 -3.08 12.26
CA VAL A 297 44.57 -4.45 12.56
C VAL A 297 45.84 -5.15 13.01
N ASN A 298 46.03 -5.19 14.33
CA ASN A 298 47.06 -5.96 14.99
C ASN A 298 47.10 -7.38 14.39
N ASN A 299 48.30 -7.79 13.96
CA ASN A 299 48.66 -9.17 13.64
C ASN A 299 48.55 -10.06 14.88
N LEU A 300 47.34 -10.33 15.34
CA LEU A 300 47.07 -11.34 16.36
C LEU A 300 46.05 -12.31 15.79
N ASP A 301 46.47 -13.57 15.69
CA ASP A 301 45.71 -14.77 15.30
C ASP A 301 44.42 -14.94 16.11
N THR A 302 43.45 -14.08 15.82
CA THR A 302 42.13 -14.02 16.46
C THR A 302 41.02 -14.33 15.47
N THR A 303 41.36 -14.61 14.21
CA THR A 303 40.41 -14.86 13.11
C THR A 303 39.56 -16.10 13.34
N ASN A 304 40.10 -17.14 13.98
CA ASN A 304 39.34 -18.37 14.28
C ASN A 304 38.40 -18.22 15.50
N ASN A 305 38.83 -17.52 16.55
CA ASN A 305 38.02 -17.30 17.76
C ASN A 305 36.96 -16.21 17.59
N LEU A 306 37.24 -15.16 16.82
CA LEU A 306 36.30 -14.07 16.55
C LEU A 306 35.20 -14.53 15.58
N LEU A 307 35.51 -15.41 14.63
CA LEU A 307 34.54 -16.01 13.72
C LEU A 307 33.63 -17.01 14.46
N ASN A 308 34.17 -17.80 15.39
CA ASN A 308 33.37 -18.66 16.28
C ASN A 308 32.50 -17.85 17.25
N ASN A 309 33.03 -16.80 17.89
CA ASN A 309 32.26 -15.92 18.77
C ASN A 309 31.18 -15.13 18.01
N LEU A 310 31.45 -14.70 16.77
CA LEU A 310 30.43 -14.11 15.89
C LEU A 310 29.40 -15.15 15.46
N MET A 311 29.79 -16.39 15.15
CA MET A 311 28.87 -17.46 14.81
C MET A 311 27.97 -17.89 15.99
N GLU A 312 28.49 -17.85 17.22
CA GLU A 312 27.72 -18.13 18.44
C GLU A 312 26.80 -16.95 18.83
N GLN A 313 27.25 -15.70 18.74
CA GLN A 313 26.41 -14.52 18.97
C GLN A 313 25.32 -14.33 17.89
N ASN A 314 25.56 -14.78 16.66
CA ASN A 314 24.62 -14.64 15.54
C ASN A 314 23.44 -15.63 15.59
N LYS A 315 23.49 -16.67 16.43
CA LYS A 315 22.41 -17.68 16.50
C LYS A 315 21.17 -17.22 17.27
N THR A 316 21.22 -16.18 18.11
CA THR A 316 20.17 -15.99 19.14
C THR A 316 19.40 -14.67 19.15
N SER A 317 19.72 -13.63 18.37
CA SER A 317 18.86 -12.42 18.35
C SER A 317 18.47 -11.93 16.96
N SER A 318 17.28 -12.36 16.50
CA SER A 318 16.61 -11.81 15.31
C SER A 318 16.54 -10.27 15.30
N GLU A 319 16.59 -9.64 16.49
CA GLU A 319 16.62 -8.20 16.67
C GLU A 319 17.94 -7.54 16.22
N TYR A 320 19.08 -8.19 16.47
CA TYR A 320 20.38 -7.69 16.06
C TYR A 320 20.54 -7.72 14.54
N LEU A 321 20.21 -8.84 13.90
CA LEU A 321 20.19 -8.96 12.43
C LEU A 321 19.24 -7.93 11.80
N LYS A 322 18.05 -7.76 12.39
CA LYS A 322 17.11 -6.72 11.96
C LYS A 322 17.69 -5.32 12.09
N LYS A 323 18.43 -5.03 13.17
CA LYS A 323 19.09 -3.73 13.37
C LYS A 323 20.17 -3.49 12.32
N ILE A 324 21.02 -4.49 12.02
CA ILE A 324 22.03 -4.41 10.95
C ILE A 324 21.36 -4.11 9.60
N VAL A 325 20.43 -4.98 9.18
CA VAL A 325 19.74 -4.84 7.89
C VAL A 325 19.03 -3.48 7.80
N LEU A 326 18.34 -3.05 8.87
CA LEU A 326 17.68 -1.76 8.86
C LEU A 326 18.68 -0.60 8.84
N ASN A 327 19.86 -0.72 9.47
CA ASN A 327 20.87 0.33 9.46
C ASN A 327 21.46 0.54 8.06
N ASP A 328 21.70 -0.56 7.34
CA ASP A 328 22.29 -0.53 5.99
C ASP A 328 21.33 0.01 4.92
N ILE A 329 20.02 -0.11 5.13
CA ILE A 329 19.02 0.45 4.21
C ILE A 329 19.00 1.99 4.32
N LYS A 330 19.28 2.67 3.19
CA LYS A 330 19.14 4.14 3.06
C LYS A 330 17.73 4.58 2.67
N TYR A 331 17.47 5.89 2.83
CA TYR A 331 16.23 6.57 2.42
C TYR A 331 14.97 6.06 3.15
N LYS A 332 15.11 5.71 4.43
CA LYS A 332 14.04 5.12 5.26
C LYS A 332 12.98 6.14 5.66
N ARG A 333 13.37 7.41 5.83
CA ARG A 333 12.50 8.45 6.38
C ARG A 333 12.15 9.45 5.29
N VAL A 334 10.91 9.95 5.29
CA VAL A 334 10.52 10.99 4.33
C VAL A 334 11.09 12.33 4.77
N SER A 335 11.94 12.91 3.93
CA SER A 335 12.62 14.18 4.16
C SER A 335 11.90 15.37 3.55
N GLY A 336 11.15 15.16 2.46
CA GLY A 336 10.41 16.22 1.81
C GLY A 336 9.44 15.74 0.76
N VAL A 337 8.47 16.59 0.47
CA VAL A 337 7.34 16.28 -0.39
C VAL A 337 6.90 17.52 -1.16
N ARG A 338 6.76 17.40 -2.48
CA ARG A 338 6.29 18.45 -3.40
C ARG A 338 5.08 17.98 -4.17
N ILE A 339 4.09 18.84 -4.38
CA ILE A 339 2.94 18.55 -5.23
C ILE A 339 2.59 19.76 -6.07
N GLU A 340 2.27 19.48 -7.32
CA GLU A 340 1.85 20.48 -8.29
C GLU A 340 0.59 20.01 -8.99
N ALA A 341 -0.29 20.94 -9.34
CA ALA A 341 -1.33 20.66 -10.31
C ALA A 341 -1.45 21.80 -11.32
N ALA A 342 -1.64 21.43 -12.58
CA ALA A 342 -1.73 22.33 -13.71
C ALA A 342 -2.91 21.94 -14.62
N GLY A 343 -3.59 22.90 -15.23
CA GLY A 343 -4.60 22.68 -16.28
C GLY A 343 -5.92 23.41 -16.06
N ARG A 344 -7.00 22.95 -16.72
CA ARG A 344 -8.33 23.58 -16.68
C ARG A 344 -9.07 23.27 -15.37
N LEU A 345 -8.64 23.94 -14.30
CA LEU A 345 -9.11 23.78 -12.92
C LEU A 345 -9.94 24.98 -12.41
N THR A 346 -10.41 25.86 -13.29
CA THR A 346 -11.32 26.96 -12.95
C THR A 346 -12.67 26.46 -12.45
N ARG A 347 -13.34 27.22 -11.56
CA ARG A 347 -14.63 26.77 -10.97
C ARG A 347 -15.79 26.92 -11.95
N ARG A 348 -15.92 28.09 -12.58
CA ARG A 348 -16.98 28.46 -13.52
C ARG A 348 -16.81 27.71 -14.84
N TYR A 349 -17.91 27.38 -15.51
CA TYR A 349 -17.91 26.68 -16.80
C TYR A 349 -17.69 27.68 -17.94
N THR A 350 -16.50 28.27 -17.97
CA THR A 350 -16.11 29.30 -18.93
C THR A 350 -14.80 28.91 -19.64
N ALA A 351 -14.59 29.47 -20.82
CA ALA A 351 -13.33 29.36 -21.56
C ALA A 351 -12.26 30.26 -20.91
N SER A 352 -11.74 29.83 -19.77
CA SER A 352 -10.72 30.56 -19.03
C SER A 352 -9.35 29.90 -19.14
N ARG A 353 -8.29 30.71 -18.98
CA ARG A 353 -6.89 30.27 -18.95
C ARG A 353 -6.64 29.20 -17.88
N SER A 354 -5.59 28.41 -18.10
CA SER A 354 -5.22 27.31 -17.20
C SER A 354 -4.75 27.82 -15.84
N GLN A 355 -4.90 26.99 -14.80
CA GLN A 355 -4.38 27.29 -13.46
C GLN A 355 -3.21 26.38 -13.14
N HIS A 356 -2.15 26.95 -12.56
CA HIS A 356 -1.00 26.24 -12.04
C HIS A 356 -0.77 26.60 -10.57
N LYS A 357 -0.65 25.60 -9.68
CA LYS A 357 -0.33 25.83 -8.26
C LYS A 357 0.58 24.72 -7.71
N VAL A 358 1.51 25.14 -6.86
CA VAL A 358 2.53 24.29 -6.22
C VAL A 358 2.42 24.40 -4.71
N ARG A 359 2.68 23.29 -4.00
CA ARG A 359 2.95 23.29 -2.56
C ARG A 359 4.07 22.30 -2.22
N TYR A 360 4.85 22.66 -1.20
CA TYR A 360 6.06 21.97 -0.82
C TYR A 360 6.23 21.93 0.70
N SER A 361 6.93 20.92 1.22
CA SER A 361 7.36 20.83 2.61
C SER A 361 8.59 19.90 2.73
N GLY A 362 9.57 20.28 3.55
CA GLY A 362 10.80 19.51 3.77
C GLY A 362 11.88 19.77 2.71
N ASN A 363 12.77 18.79 2.48
CA ASN A 363 13.85 18.86 1.48
C ASN A 363 13.75 17.71 0.43
N LEU A 364 14.01 17.97 -0.86
CA LEU A 364 14.09 16.93 -1.91
C LEU A 364 15.53 16.52 -2.24
N VAL A 365 16.51 17.24 -1.72
CA VAL A 365 17.94 17.00 -1.97
C VAL A 365 18.37 15.67 -1.34
N ASN A 366 19.32 14.99 -1.99
CA ASN A 366 19.97 13.81 -1.42
C ASN A 366 20.99 14.25 -0.37
N ALA A 367 20.62 14.13 0.90
CA ALA A 367 21.48 14.49 2.02
C ALA A 367 22.84 13.77 2.03
N TYR A 368 22.87 12.49 1.63
CA TYR A 368 24.10 11.70 1.68
C TYR A 368 25.15 12.19 0.69
N SER A 369 24.74 12.57 -0.51
CA SER A 369 25.68 13.10 -1.51
C SER A 369 25.91 14.59 -1.32
N SER A 370 24.84 15.40 -1.19
CA SER A 370 24.96 16.85 -1.21
C SER A 370 25.46 17.46 0.09
N ILE A 371 25.18 16.85 1.25
CA ILE A 371 25.61 17.37 2.56
C ILE A 371 26.80 16.56 3.10
N LYS A 372 26.76 15.22 2.98
CA LYS A 372 27.86 14.36 3.47
C LYS A 372 28.96 14.07 2.45
N GLY A 373 28.80 14.46 1.18
CA GLY A 373 29.80 14.22 0.14
C GLY A 373 30.02 12.75 -0.22
N TYR A 374 29.07 11.85 0.07
CA TYR A 374 29.20 10.45 -0.33
C TYR A 374 28.87 10.25 -1.81
N PRO A 375 29.62 9.40 -2.53
CA PRO A 375 29.28 9.07 -3.91
C PRO A 375 27.92 8.37 -3.93
N SER A 376 27.02 8.83 -4.80
CA SER A 376 25.70 8.24 -4.96
C SER A 376 25.47 7.76 -6.39
N SER A 377 24.87 6.58 -6.54
CA SER A 377 24.36 6.11 -7.83
C SER A 377 23.22 6.99 -8.34
N VAL A 378 23.17 7.19 -9.66
CA VAL A 378 22.11 7.94 -10.33
C VAL A 378 21.24 6.97 -11.11
N ILE A 379 19.93 7.06 -10.92
CA ILE A 379 18.94 6.19 -11.56
C ILE A 379 18.75 6.65 -13.02
N ARG A 380 18.84 5.73 -13.99
CA ARG A 380 18.79 6.04 -15.44
C ARG A 380 19.72 7.18 -15.90
N GLY A 381 20.82 7.41 -15.19
CA GLY A 381 21.80 8.45 -15.52
C GLY A 381 21.46 9.88 -15.09
N ASN A 382 20.21 10.21 -14.72
CA ASN A 382 19.83 11.58 -14.29
C ASN A 382 18.93 11.69 -13.05
N TYR A 383 18.27 10.62 -12.60
CA TYR A 383 17.35 10.67 -11.46
C TYR A 383 18.06 10.43 -10.14
N LYS A 384 17.76 11.27 -9.13
CA LYS A 384 18.30 11.08 -7.79
C LYS A 384 17.72 9.83 -7.12
N PRO A 385 18.53 8.99 -6.47
CA PRO A 385 18.11 7.70 -5.93
C PRO A 385 17.12 7.80 -4.76
N ASN A 386 17.15 8.92 -4.05
CA ASN A 386 16.31 9.22 -2.91
C ASN A 386 14.92 9.75 -3.29
N LEU A 387 14.72 10.13 -4.55
CA LEU A 387 13.55 10.88 -5.00
C LEU A 387 12.62 10.00 -5.83
N GLN A 388 11.35 9.94 -5.45
CA GLN A 388 10.30 9.34 -6.27
C GLN A 388 9.46 10.43 -6.94
N TYR A 389 9.26 10.32 -8.25
CA TYR A 389 8.47 11.26 -9.04
C TYR A 389 7.30 10.57 -9.75
N THR A 390 6.14 11.21 -9.73
CA THR A 390 4.93 10.72 -10.41
C THR A 390 4.16 11.83 -11.10
N LYS A 391 3.52 11.47 -12.23
CA LYS A 391 2.68 12.36 -13.03
C LYS A 391 1.36 11.65 -13.34
N LEU A 392 0.26 12.18 -12.85
CA LEU A 392 -1.08 11.66 -13.08
C LEU A 392 -1.92 12.66 -13.86
N ASN A 393 -2.46 12.22 -14.99
CA ASN A 393 -3.34 13.02 -15.83
C ASN A 393 -4.81 12.64 -15.57
N SER A 394 -5.70 13.63 -15.61
CA SER A 394 -7.13 13.42 -15.46
C SER A 394 -7.93 14.52 -16.16
N LYS A 395 -9.25 14.34 -16.28
CA LYS A 395 -10.17 15.35 -16.81
C LYS A 395 -11.27 15.73 -15.81
N SER A 396 -11.67 16.98 -15.87
CA SER A 396 -12.87 17.54 -15.24
C SER A 396 -13.89 17.92 -16.34
N ARG A 397 -15.07 18.44 -15.97
CA ARG A 397 -16.08 18.88 -16.95
C ARG A 397 -15.57 20.00 -17.89
N ILE A 398 -14.62 20.83 -17.49
CA ILE A 398 -14.12 21.97 -18.30
C ILE A 398 -12.94 21.54 -19.19
N GLY A 399 -12.19 20.51 -18.80
CA GLY A 399 -11.01 20.08 -19.55
C GLY A 399 -10.05 19.22 -18.73
N SER A 400 -8.88 18.98 -19.33
CA SER A 400 -7.79 18.18 -18.77
C SER A 400 -6.99 18.94 -17.70
N PHE A 401 -6.39 18.17 -16.80
CA PHE A 401 -5.44 18.65 -15.81
C PHE A 401 -4.45 17.54 -15.44
N GLY A 402 -3.25 17.95 -15.04
CA GLY A 402 -2.20 17.06 -14.54
C GLY A 402 -1.91 17.33 -13.07
N VAL A 403 -1.48 16.31 -12.36
CA VAL A 403 -0.93 16.40 -11.00
C VAL A 403 0.45 15.76 -11.01
N LYS A 404 1.46 16.49 -10.54
CA LYS A 404 2.81 15.98 -10.32
C LYS A 404 3.07 15.86 -8.82
N GLY A 405 3.82 14.86 -8.40
CA GLY A 405 4.22 14.69 -7.02
C GLY A 405 5.62 14.12 -6.87
N TRP A 406 6.33 14.64 -5.88
CA TRP A 406 7.65 14.19 -5.48
C TRP A 406 7.63 13.81 -4.01
N VAL A 407 8.27 12.69 -3.68
CA VAL A 407 8.52 12.24 -2.31
C VAL A 407 10.00 11.89 -2.21
N SER A 408 10.69 12.48 -1.24
CA SER A 408 12.12 12.29 -1.00
C SER A 408 12.37 11.54 0.29
N GLY A 409 13.38 10.68 0.29
CA GLY A 409 13.87 9.96 1.45
C GLY A 409 15.20 10.49 1.99
N THR A 410 15.44 10.29 3.28
CA THR A 410 16.73 10.40 3.98
C THR A 410 17.01 9.18 4.84
#